data_AF-A0A940P7B8-F1
#
_entry.id   AF-A0A940P7B8-F1
#
_cell.length_a   1.000
_cell.length_b   1.000
_cell.length_c   1.000
_cell.angle_alpha   90.00
_cell.angle_beta   90.00
_cell.angle_gamma   90.00
#
_symmetry.space_group_name_H-M   'P 1'
#
loop_
_entity.id
_entity.type
_entity.pdbx_description
1 polymer ?
#
loop_
_entity_poly.entity_id
_entity_poly.type
_entity_poly.pdbx_seq_one_letter_code
_entity_poly.pdbx_strand_id
1 'polypeptide(L)'
;MMIPIYWGTQEKLKKDLMIGIDWCPNCQKFTEQYLGRRVKQKHVDFIPLSSDVLEHYLLCGTCNYGNAIQKSSYEEIEHMFQPFSKRKDQIKCFEKAAKLAETLESTEFSVTTIMNTLAAEFPVRATQQLEGEYRRRFKRLLLVHGIGGSPQRLMQPQETPPVQAPQTPQQRQSVEMDTI
;
A
#
# COMPACT_ATOMS: atom_id res chain seq x y z
N MET A 1 44.71 4.12 25.32
CA MET A 1 43.51 4.98 25.26
C MET A 1 42.31 4.04 25.20
N MET A 2 41.54 3.94 26.27
CA MET A 2 40.45 2.98 26.41
C MET A 2 39.19 3.63 25.84
N ILE A 3 38.71 3.17 24.68
CA ILE A 3 37.49 3.68 24.06
C ILE A 3 36.32 3.02 24.81
N PRO A 4 35.44 3.79 25.48
CA PRO A 4 34.28 3.21 26.13
C PRO A 4 33.31 2.70 25.07
N ILE A 5 33.12 1.38 25.03
CA ILE A 5 32.17 0.70 24.15
C ILE A 5 30.78 0.81 24.78
N TYR A 6 29.89 1.62 24.21
CA TYR A 6 28.49 1.71 24.65
C TYR A 6 27.57 0.86 23.77
N TRP A 7 26.75 0.01 24.42
CA TRP A 7 25.73 -0.79 23.76
C TRP A 7 24.36 -0.12 23.89
N GLY A 8 23.67 0.08 22.76
CA GLY A 8 22.31 0.64 22.77
C GLY A 8 21.41 0.03 21.70
N THR A 9 20.09 0.20 21.90
CA THR A 9 19.06 -0.19 20.93
C THR A 9 18.15 0.99 20.62
N GLN A 10 17.90 1.24 19.34
CA GLN A 10 16.94 2.27 18.90
C GLN A 10 15.96 1.66 17.90
N GLU A 11 14.68 1.99 18.08
CA GLU A 11 13.65 1.68 17.08
C GLU A 11 13.62 2.79 16.02
N LYS A 12 13.62 2.39 14.74
CA LYS A 12 13.58 3.31 13.62
C LYS A 12 12.60 2.82 12.57
N LEU A 13 11.85 3.77 12.00
CA LEU A 13 10.99 3.51 10.86
C LEU A 13 11.79 3.75 9.57
N LYS A 14 11.87 2.75 8.70
CA LYS A 14 12.54 2.83 7.39
C LYS A 14 11.49 2.83 6.28
N LYS A 15 11.67 3.71 5.30
CA LYS A 15 10.91 3.72 4.04
C LYS A 15 11.73 2.97 3.00
N ASP A 16 11.16 1.93 2.41
CA ASP A 16 11.85 1.02 1.52
C ASP A 16 11.49 1.31 0.06
N LEU A 17 10.21 1.17 -0.31
CA LEU A 17 9.74 1.30 -1.70
C LEU A 17 8.58 2.28 -1.83
N MET A 18 8.63 3.18 -2.82
CA MET A 18 7.47 4.00 -3.17
C MET A 18 6.50 3.18 -4.03
N ILE A 19 5.24 3.11 -3.60
CA ILE A 19 4.19 2.37 -4.31
C ILE A 19 3.22 3.29 -5.06
N GLY A 20 3.44 4.60 -5.07
CA GLY A 20 2.63 5.60 -5.76
C GLY A 20 2.05 6.66 -4.81
N ILE A 21 1.08 7.44 -5.27
CA ILE A 21 0.42 8.50 -4.50
C ILE A 21 -1.01 8.07 -4.17
N ASP A 22 -1.49 8.37 -2.97
CA ASP A 22 -2.86 8.07 -2.51
C ASP A 22 -3.33 9.04 -1.43
N TRP A 23 -4.63 9.07 -1.17
CA TRP A 23 -5.24 9.90 -0.13
C TRP A 23 -4.78 9.45 1.26
N CYS A 24 -4.20 10.37 2.03
CA CYS A 24 -3.86 10.12 3.43
C CYS A 24 -4.96 10.68 4.34
N PRO A 25 -5.61 9.87 5.18
CA PRO A 25 -6.67 10.34 6.09
C PRO A 25 -6.13 11.31 7.16
N ASN A 26 -4.89 11.12 7.60
CA ASN A 26 -4.25 11.99 8.60
C ASN A 26 -3.84 13.35 8.00
N CYS A 27 -3.30 13.36 6.77
CA CYS A 27 -2.90 14.61 6.11
C CYS A 27 -4.05 15.31 5.37
N GLN A 28 -5.17 14.63 5.15
CA GLN A 28 -6.31 15.09 4.33
C GLN A 28 -5.89 15.61 2.95
N LYS A 29 -4.91 14.94 2.34
CA LYS A 29 -4.42 15.25 0.99
C LYS A 29 -3.80 14.02 0.35
N PHE A 30 -3.64 14.06 -0.96
CA PHE A 30 -2.85 13.07 -1.68
C PHE A 30 -1.37 13.20 -1.33
N THR A 31 -0.77 12.09 -0.91
CA THR A 31 0.64 12.00 -0.53
C THR A 31 1.27 10.74 -1.09
N GLU A 32 2.58 10.77 -1.29
CA GLU A 32 3.35 9.56 -1.60
C GLU A 32 3.09 8.48 -0.54
N GLN A 33 2.93 7.23 -0.98
CA GLN A 33 2.77 6.06 -0.14
C GLN A 33 4.00 5.17 -0.28
N TYR A 34 4.49 4.68 0.84
CA TYR A 34 5.71 3.88 0.94
C TYR A 34 5.45 2.57 1.64
N LEU A 35 6.02 1.49 1.13
CA LEU A 35 6.33 0.35 1.98
C LEU A 35 7.42 0.74 2.97
N GLY A 36 7.24 0.35 4.21
CA GLY A 36 8.25 0.58 5.23
C GLY A 36 8.25 -0.48 6.32
N ARG A 37 9.31 -0.45 7.12
CA ARG A 37 9.55 -1.41 8.18
C ARG A 37 9.95 -0.69 9.45
N ARG A 38 9.42 -1.14 10.59
CA ARG A 38 9.95 -0.76 11.90
C ARG A 38 11.06 -1.73 12.26
N VAL A 39 12.27 -1.21 12.39
CA VAL A 39 13.46 -2.00 12.70
C VAL A 39 14.01 -1.63 14.06
N LYS A 40 14.40 -2.64 14.84
CA LYS A 40 15.19 -2.46 16.06
C LYS A 40 16.65 -2.57 15.70
N GLN A 41 17.37 -1.45 15.81
CA GLN A 41 18.77 -1.37 15.44
C GLN A 41 19.64 -1.47 16.69
N LYS A 42 20.50 -2.49 16.74
CA LYS A 42 21.55 -2.62 17.76
C LYS A 42 22.78 -1.85 17.28
N HIS A 43 23.37 -1.05 18.16
CA HIS A 43 24.56 -0.27 17.82
C HIS A 43 25.63 -0.34 18.91
N VAL A 44 26.89 -0.17 18.48
CA VAL A 44 28.06 0.09 19.32
C VAL A 44 28.67 1.42 18.86
N ASP A 45 28.81 2.39 19.76
CA ASP A 45 29.39 3.72 19.46
C ASP A 45 28.85 4.34 18.16
N PHE A 46 27.52 4.28 17.98
CA PHE A 46 26.77 4.75 16.80
C PHE A 46 26.93 3.94 15.49
N ILE A 47 27.70 2.86 15.50
CA ILE A 47 27.85 1.93 14.37
C ILE A 47 26.68 0.93 14.37
N PRO A 48 25.87 0.83 13.29
CA PRO A 48 24.85 -0.22 13.13
C PRO A 48 25.50 -1.60 13.08
N LEU A 49 25.07 -2.53 13.94
CA LEU A 49 25.56 -3.92 13.91
C LEU A 49 24.53 -4.89 13.33
N SER A 50 23.27 -4.76 13.75
CA SER A 50 22.19 -5.61 13.26
C SER A 50 20.87 -4.85 13.30
N SER A 51 19.94 -5.26 12.44
CA SER A 51 18.57 -4.74 12.42
C SER A 51 17.58 -5.88 12.42
N ASP A 52 16.79 -5.99 13.48
CA ASP A 52 15.68 -6.93 13.57
C ASP A 52 14.42 -6.22 13.08
N VAL A 53 13.72 -6.79 12.10
CA VAL A 53 12.45 -6.25 11.61
C VAL A 53 11.35 -6.63 12.60
N LEU A 54 10.69 -5.64 13.18
CA LEU A 54 9.59 -5.84 14.12
C LEU A 54 8.27 -5.96 13.36
N GLU A 55 7.98 -4.99 12.50
CA GLU A 55 6.67 -4.84 11.85
C GLU A 55 6.82 -4.23 10.45
N HIS A 56 5.87 -4.54 9.57
CA HIS A 56 5.79 -4.02 8.20
C HIS A 56 4.62 -3.04 8.09
N TYR A 57 4.77 -2.02 7.26
CA TYR A 57 3.84 -0.91 7.18
C TYR A 57 3.61 -0.44 5.75
N LEU A 58 2.41 0.11 5.53
CA LEU A 58 2.15 1.05 4.47
C LEU A 58 2.10 2.48 5.02
N LEU A 59 3.10 3.30 4.68
CA LEU A 59 3.39 4.60 5.27
C LEU A 59 3.05 5.76 4.36
N CYS A 60 2.46 6.80 4.93
CA CYS A 60 2.40 8.12 4.33
C CYS A 60 3.80 8.75 4.25
N GLY A 61 4.17 9.24 3.08
CA GLY A 61 5.43 9.93 2.81
C GLY A 61 5.59 11.22 3.61
N THR A 62 4.49 11.90 3.96
CA THR A 62 4.49 13.18 4.67
C THR A 62 4.46 13.03 6.18
N CYS A 63 3.44 12.37 6.74
CA CYS A 63 3.26 12.29 8.19
C CYS A 63 3.83 11.02 8.84
N ASN A 64 4.37 10.08 8.04
CA ASN A 64 4.82 8.76 8.48
C ASN A 64 3.74 7.91 9.18
N TYR A 65 2.50 8.36 9.21
CA TYR A 65 1.36 7.56 9.65
C TYR A 65 1.11 6.44 8.64
N GLY A 66 0.83 5.24 9.13
CA GLY A 66 0.62 4.09 8.28
C GLY A 66 0.01 2.93 9.01
N ASN A 67 -0.61 2.03 8.25
CA ASN A 67 -1.21 0.82 8.79
C ASN A 67 -0.18 -0.30 8.79
N ALA A 68 -0.14 -1.06 9.90
CA ALA A 68 0.63 -2.29 9.95
C ALA A 68 0.03 -3.30 8.95
N ILE A 69 0.90 -3.96 8.20
CA ILE A 69 0.52 -4.99 7.21
C ILE A 69 1.22 -6.30 7.52
N GLN A 70 0.64 -7.40 7.07
CA GLN A 70 1.26 -8.71 7.20
C GLN A 70 2.51 -8.80 6.33
N LYS A 71 3.49 -9.61 6.76
CA LYS A 71 4.74 -9.82 6.02
C LYS A 71 4.50 -10.36 4.61
N SER A 72 3.56 -11.30 4.45
CA SER A 72 3.18 -11.85 3.13
C SER A 72 2.68 -10.75 2.18
N SER A 73 1.76 -9.91 2.65
CA SER A 73 1.25 -8.78 1.87
C SER A 73 2.34 -7.75 1.55
N TYR A 74 3.29 -7.54 2.46
CA TYR A 74 4.44 -6.68 2.21
C TYR A 74 5.30 -7.21 1.04
N GLU A 75 5.64 -8.49 1.06
CA GLU A 75 6.46 -9.14 0.01
C GLU A 75 5.71 -9.15 -1.34
N GLU A 76 4.40 -9.40 -1.34
CA GLU A 76 3.57 -9.34 -2.55
C GLU A 76 3.55 -7.93 -3.18
N ILE A 77 3.33 -6.89 -2.37
CA ILE A 77 3.33 -5.50 -2.85
C ILE A 77 4.74 -5.11 -3.30
N GLU A 78 5.78 -5.51 -2.57
CA GLU A 78 7.16 -5.27 -2.95
C GLU A 78 7.44 -5.86 -4.33
N HIS A 79 7.13 -7.14 -4.55
CA HIS A 79 7.30 -7.79 -5.86
C HIS A 79 6.47 -7.14 -6.98
N MET A 80 5.27 -6.65 -6.68
CA MET A 80 4.40 -5.98 -7.65
C MET A 80 4.99 -4.63 -8.12
N PHE A 81 5.57 -3.85 -7.21
CA PHE A 81 6.05 -2.49 -7.48
C PHE A 81 7.55 -2.39 -7.72
N GLN A 82 8.34 -3.41 -7.38
CA GLN A 82 9.78 -3.49 -7.67
C GLN A 82 10.14 -3.27 -9.16
N PRO A 83 9.34 -3.72 -10.16
CA PRO A 83 9.65 -3.52 -11.58
C PRO A 83 9.42 -2.11 -12.13
N PHE A 84 8.94 -1.15 -11.32
CA PHE A 84 8.53 0.16 -11.84
C PHE A 84 9.70 1.01 -12.36
N SER A 85 9.45 1.73 -13.47
CA SER A 85 10.47 2.37 -14.31
C SER A 85 11.35 3.41 -13.62
N LYS A 86 10.80 4.19 -12.68
CA LYS A 86 11.48 5.13 -11.77
C LYS A 86 10.44 5.77 -10.86
N ARG A 87 10.84 6.14 -9.64
CA ARG A 87 10.02 6.97 -8.72
C ARG A 87 9.45 8.22 -9.42
N LYS A 88 10.29 8.91 -10.19
CA LYS A 88 9.90 10.14 -10.91
C LYS A 88 8.76 9.91 -11.89
N ASP A 89 8.69 8.74 -12.52
CA ASP A 89 7.66 8.43 -13.50
C ASP A 89 6.31 8.16 -12.82
N GLN A 90 6.33 7.48 -11.66
CA GLN A 90 5.12 7.29 -10.84
C GLN A 90 4.52 8.63 -10.40
N ILE A 91 5.36 9.57 -9.98
CA ILE A 91 4.93 10.92 -9.57
C ILE A 91 4.31 11.65 -10.75
N LYS A 92 4.99 11.68 -11.91
CA LYS A 92 4.49 12.35 -13.12
C LYS A 92 3.18 11.75 -13.63
N CYS A 93 3.07 10.42 -13.62
CA CYS A 93 1.86 9.70 -13.99
C CYS A 93 0.67 10.16 -13.12
N PHE A 94 0.88 10.25 -11.80
CA PHE A 94 -0.16 10.71 -10.88
C PHE A 94 -0.49 12.20 -11.05
N GLU A 95 0.51 13.07 -11.19
CA GLU A 95 0.27 14.51 -11.42
C GLU A 95 -0.56 14.75 -12.69
N LYS A 96 -0.29 13.99 -13.75
CA LYS A 96 -1.07 14.06 -14.98
C LYS A 96 -2.49 13.51 -14.79
N ALA A 97 -2.63 12.40 -14.04
CA ALA A 97 -3.95 11.89 -13.65
C ALA A 97 -4.77 12.93 -12.88
N ALA A 98 -4.14 13.68 -11.97
CA ALA A 98 -4.80 14.70 -11.16
C ALA A 98 -5.31 15.85 -12.02
N LYS A 99 -4.48 16.35 -12.95
CA LYS A 99 -4.90 17.37 -13.91
C LYS A 99 -6.05 16.92 -14.80
N LEU A 100 -6.04 15.67 -15.25
CA LEU A 100 -7.15 15.11 -16.03
C LEU A 100 -8.43 15.04 -15.18
N ALA A 101 -8.31 14.59 -13.92
CA ALA A 101 -9.43 14.43 -13.02
C ALA A 101 -10.21 15.74 -12.79
N GLU A 102 -9.53 16.90 -12.73
CA GLU A 102 -10.19 18.21 -12.57
C GLU A 102 -11.21 18.55 -13.68
N THR A 103 -11.09 17.92 -14.84
CA THR A 103 -11.97 18.15 -16.00
C THR A 103 -13.00 17.04 -16.23
N LEU A 104 -12.98 16.00 -15.39
CA LEU A 104 -13.76 14.79 -15.59
C LEU A 104 -14.76 14.58 -14.46
N GLU A 105 -15.91 14.01 -14.78
CA GLU A 105 -16.87 13.55 -13.79
C GLU A 105 -16.37 12.29 -13.07
N SER A 106 -16.80 12.09 -11.83
CA SER A 106 -16.45 10.90 -11.05
C SER A 106 -17.19 9.63 -11.50
N THR A 107 -16.89 9.13 -12.69
CA THR A 107 -17.49 7.92 -13.30
C THR A 107 -16.43 6.86 -13.66
N GLU A 108 -16.85 5.60 -13.83
CA GLU A 108 -15.96 4.51 -14.28
C GLU A 108 -15.42 4.73 -15.71
N PHE A 109 -16.19 5.45 -16.54
CA PHE A 109 -15.74 5.86 -17.86
C PHE A 109 -14.53 6.81 -17.75
N SER A 110 -14.59 7.81 -16.87
CA SER A 110 -13.47 8.73 -16.60
C SER A 110 -12.22 8.01 -16.09
N VAL A 111 -12.38 7.00 -15.22
CA VAL A 111 -11.24 6.18 -14.75
C VAL A 111 -10.56 5.48 -15.93
N THR A 112 -11.36 4.91 -16.83
CA THR A 112 -10.85 4.20 -18.02
C THR A 112 -10.17 5.17 -18.99
N THR A 113 -10.71 6.38 -19.17
CA THR A 113 -10.08 7.44 -19.98
C THR A 113 -8.72 7.84 -19.42
N ILE A 114 -8.60 8.04 -18.10
CA ILE A 114 -7.32 8.35 -17.44
C ILE A 114 -6.31 7.22 -17.67
N MET A 115 -6.71 5.97 -17.42
CA MET A 115 -5.86 4.79 -17.62
C MET A 115 -5.33 4.69 -19.05
N ASN A 116 -6.21 4.81 -20.06
CA ASN A 116 -5.82 4.71 -21.46
C ASN A 116 -4.89 5.86 -21.89
N THR A 117 -5.15 7.07 -21.39
CA THR A 117 -4.31 8.25 -21.69
C THR A 117 -2.90 8.08 -21.11
N LEU A 118 -2.79 7.54 -19.90
CA LEU A 118 -1.50 7.36 -19.23
C LEU A 118 -0.74 6.15 -19.76
N ALA A 119 -1.42 5.07 -20.16
CA ALA A 119 -0.78 3.88 -20.73
C ALA A 119 0.01 4.18 -22.01
N ALA A 120 -0.42 5.17 -22.80
CA ALA A 120 0.29 5.59 -24.01
C ALA A 120 1.64 6.30 -23.73
N GLU A 121 1.78 6.95 -22.57
CA GLU A 121 2.93 7.79 -22.23
C GLU A 121 3.86 7.13 -21.19
N PHE A 122 3.28 6.30 -20.32
CA PHE A 122 3.98 5.52 -19.31
C PHE A 122 3.72 4.03 -19.58
N PRO A 123 4.50 3.39 -20.47
CA PRO A 123 4.37 1.97 -20.78
C PRO A 123 4.91 1.14 -19.61
N VAL A 124 4.12 1.06 -18.55
CA VAL A 124 4.35 0.16 -17.43
C VAL A 124 3.99 -1.25 -17.93
N ARG A 125 4.87 -2.24 -17.74
CA ARG A 125 4.48 -3.65 -17.91
C ARG A 125 3.47 -3.98 -16.81
N ALA A 126 2.20 -3.69 -17.06
CA ALA A 126 1.14 -3.84 -16.08
C ALA A 126 0.81 -5.31 -15.92
N THR A 127 1.06 -5.86 -14.73
CA THR A 127 0.34 -7.06 -14.29
C THR A 127 -1.12 -6.65 -14.04
N GLN A 128 -2.08 -7.57 -14.20
CA GLN A 128 -3.50 -7.28 -13.93
C GLN A 128 -3.73 -6.71 -12.51
N GLN A 129 -2.94 -7.17 -11.54
CA GLN A 129 -3.01 -6.69 -10.16
C GLN A 129 -2.60 -5.21 -10.04
N LEU A 130 -1.56 -4.80 -10.76
CA LEU A 130 -1.08 -3.43 -10.77
C LEU A 130 -2.08 -2.48 -11.46
N GLU A 131 -2.71 -2.95 -12.54
CA GLU A 131 -3.80 -2.22 -13.19
C GLU A 131 -4.98 -1.97 -12.22
N GLY A 132 -5.35 -2.99 -11.45
CA GLY A 132 -6.38 -2.90 -10.40
C GLY A 132 -6.05 -1.85 -9.34
N GLU A 133 -4.80 -1.78 -8.89
CA GLU A 133 -4.36 -0.77 -7.92
C GLU A 133 -4.39 0.65 -8.48
N TYR A 134 -3.94 0.85 -9.74
CA TYR A 134 -4.06 2.17 -10.39
C TYR A 134 -5.50 2.60 -10.58
N ARG A 135 -6.37 1.68 -11.02
CA ARG A 135 -7.81 1.93 -11.15
C ARG A 135 -8.41 2.39 -9.82
N ARG A 136 -8.08 1.71 -8.71
CA ARG A 136 -8.55 2.09 -7.37
C ARG A 136 -8.09 3.50 -6.98
N ARG A 137 -6.82 3.84 -7.23
CA ARG A 137 -6.26 5.16 -6.90
C ARG A 137 -6.86 6.27 -7.74
N PHE A 138 -7.05 6.06 -9.05
CA PHE A 138 -7.66 7.06 -9.93
C PHE A 138 -9.15 7.25 -9.65
N LYS A 139 -9.84 6.20 -9.22
CA LYS A 139 -11.21 6.33 -8.69
C LYS A 139 -11.24 7.22 -7.44
N ARG A 140 -10.32 7.02 -6.48
CA ARG A 140 -10.19 7.90 -5.30
C ARG A 140 -9.85 9.34 -5.70
N LEU A 141 -8.97 9.51 -6.68
CA LEU A 141 -8.59 10.82 -7.22
C LEU A 141 -9.79 11.57 -7.80
N LEU A 142 -10.59 10.92 -8.65
CA LEU A 142 -11.80 11.48 -9.23
C LEU A 142 -12.88 11.80 -8.18
N LEU A 143 -12.98 11.00 -7.10
CA LEU A 143 -13.90 11.30 -6.01
C LEU A 143 -13.56 12.59 -5.25
N VAL A 144 -12.30 13.03 -5.28
CA VAL A 144 -11.83 14.25 -4.59
C VAL A 144 -11.74 15.44 -5.53
N HIS A 145 -11.17 15.24 -6.72
CA HIS A 145 -10.85 16.31 -7.67
C HIS A 145 -11.82 16.37 -8.87
N GLY A 146 -12.64 15.34 -9.09
CA GLY A 146 -13.56 15.28 -10.21
C GLY A 146 -14.78 16.17 -10.03
N ILE A 147 -15.40 16.51 -11.16
CA ILE A 147 -16.67 17.24 -11.21
C ILE A 147 -17.74 16.39 -10.51
N GLY A 148 -18.41 16.96 -9.51
CA GLY A 148 -19.38 16.26 -8.67
C GLY A 148 -18.75 15.32 -7.61
N GLY A 149 -17.44 15.36 -7.43
CA GLY A 149 -16.73 14.65 -6.36
C GLY A 149 -17.16 15.14 -4.97
N SER A 150 -17.24 14.21 -4.01
CA SER A 150 -17.56 14.50 -2.61
C SER A 150 -16.52 13.84 -1.69
N PRO A 151 -15.57 14.59 -1.10
CA PRO A 151 -14.49 14.05 -0.26
C PRO A 151 -14.98 13.23 0.93
N GLN A 152 -16.21 13.47 1.39
CA GLN A 152 -16.86 12.79 2.51
C GLN A 152 -16.99 11.27 2.30
N ARG A 153 -17.00 10.77 1.05
CA ARG A 153 -17.07 9.32 0.75
C ARG A 153 -15.77 8.55 1.01
N LEU A 154 -14.64 9.24 1.20
CA LEU A 154 -13.35 8.59 1.50
C LEU A 154 -13.19 8.19 2.98
N MET A 155 -14.05 8.69 3.87
CA MET A 155 -13.96 8.44 5.32
C MET A 155 -14.66 7.17 5.77
N GLN A 156 -15.31 6.42 4.87
CA GLN A 156 -15.84 5.11 5.20
C GLN A 156 -14.72 4.08 5.09
N PRO A 157 -14.45 3.28 6.14
CA PRO A 157 -13.55 2.14 6.04
C PRO A 157 -13.99 1.28 4.85
N GLN A 158 -13.07 0.97 3.93
CA GLN A 158 -13.35 -0.08 2.96
C GLN A 158 -13.59 -1.37 3.75
N GLU A 159 -14.82 -1.87 3.74
CA GLU A 159 -15.12 -3.22 4.19
C GLU A 159 -14.23 -4.17 3.40
N THR A 160 -13.17 -4.66 4.03
CA THR A 160 -12.48 -5.86 3.56
C THR A 160 -13.55 -6.95 3.47
N PRO A 161 -13.74 -7.61 2.32
CA PRO A 161 -14.60 -8.78 2.27
C PRO A 161 -14.07 -9.77 3.34
N PRO A 162 -14.95 -10.36 4.16
CA PRO A 162 -14.50 -11.33 5.14
C PRO A 162 -13.78 -12.45 4.40
N VAL A 163 -12.51 -12.63 4.73
CA VAL A 163 -11.75 -13.82 4.34
C VAL A 163 -12.51 -15.00 4.95
N GLN A 164 -13.22 -15.75 4.12
CA GLN A 164 -13.81 -17.01 4.54
C GLN A 164 -12.68 -17.90 5.04
N ALA A 165 -12.71 -18.19 6.34
CA ALA A 165 -11.82 -19.18 6.92
C ALA A 165 -12.02 -20.51 6.16
N PRO A 166 -10.94 -21.25 5.86
CA PRO A 166 -11.05 -22.54 5.21
C PRO A 166 -11.94 -23.45 6.07
N GLN A 167 -13.01 -23.97 5.47
CA GLN A 167 -13.91 -24.90 6.14
C GLN A 167 -13.12 -26.15 6.51
N THR A 168 -13.00 -26.40 7.82
CA THR A 168 -12.45 -27.64 8.37
C THR A 168 -13.32 -28.81 7.89
N PRO A 169 -12.74 -29.90 7.35
CA PRO A 169 -13.54 -31.07 6.95
C PRO A 169 -14.21 -31.68 8.19
N GLN A 170 -15.54 -31.73 8.22
CA GLN A 170 -16.28 -32.47 9.23
C GLN A 170 -15.90 -33.95 9.18
N GLN A 171 -15.38 -34.46 10.30
CA GLN A 171 -15.22 -35.88 10.56
C GLN A 171 -16.57 -36.59 10.41
N ARG A 172 -16.64 -37.60 9.54
CA ARG A 172 -17.74 -38.56 9.52
C ARG A 172 -17.78 -39.26 10.88
N GLN A 173 -18.84 -39.03 11.65
CA GLN A 173 -19.19 -39.89 12.77
C GLN A 173 -19.77 -41.19 12.21
N SER A 174 -19.13 -42.29 12.55
CA SER A 174 -19.62 -43.66 12.43
C SER A 174 -20.88 -43.81 13.28
N VAL A 175 -21.98 -44.27 12.69
CA VAL A 175 -23.15 -44.72 13.46
C VAL A 175 -23.02 -46.23 13.62
N GLU A 176 -22.76 -46.65 14.86
CA GLU A 176 -22.90 -48.04 15.29
C GLU A 176 -24.37 -48.46 15.15
N MET A 177 -24.60 -49.62 14.53
CA MET A 177 -25.90 -50.22 14.33
C MET A 177 -25.99 -51.40 15.31
N ASP A 178 -26.63 -51.18 16.45
CA ASP A 178 -27.00 -52.26 17.38
C ASP A 178 -28.50 -52.55 17.26
N THR A 179 -28.76 -53.74 16.73
CA THR A 179 -29.74 -54.76 17.14
C THR A 179 -31.07 -54.33 17.76
N ILE A 180 -32.20 -54.63 17.08
CA ILE A 180 -33.27 -55.56 17.54
C ILE A 180 -33.86 -56.26 16.30
#